data_AF-A0A937FW10-F1
#
_entry.id   AF-A0A937FW10-F1
#
_cell.length_a   1.000
_cell.length_b   1.000
_cell.length_c   1.000
_cell.angle_alpha   90.00
_cell.angle_beta   90.00
_cell.angle_gamma   90.00
#
_symmetry.space_group_name_H-M   'P 1'
#
loop_
_entity.id
_entity.type
_entity.pdbx_description
1 polymer ?
#
loop_
_entity_poly.entity_id
_entity_poly.type
_entity_poly.pdbx_seq_one_letter_code
_entity_poly.pdbx_strand_id
1 'polypeptide(L)'
;MSLLSRVIRKPADFVEHQVHKVKEGIREEVSEKVHKLILVISLAVLMLFAVLFLSIGLAIYFNLLFDSAVSGFFIVAGIYVLLFAILFVIRRKDYLSRKLRQYADLFTKSMY
;
A
#
# COMPACT_ATOMS: atom_id res chain seq x y z
N MET A 1 56.16 17.69 -16.77
CA MET A 1 54.80 17.11 -16.70
C MET A 1 54.15 17.58 -15.42
N SER A 2 53.02 18.28 -15.56
CA SER A 2 52.60 19.37 -14.67
C SER A 2 52.00 18.90 -13.33
N LEU A 3 52.45 19.55 -12.24
CA LEU A 3 51.92 19.46 -10.88
C LEU A 3 50.41 19.74 -10.80
N LEU A 4 49.87 20.45 -11.81
CA LEU A 4 48.43 20.66 -12.02
C LEU A 4 47.64 19.34 -12.11
N SER A 5 48.23 18.30 -12.71
CA SER A 5 47.52 17.03 -12.89
C SER A 5 47.31 16.24 -11.59
N ARG A 6 48.17 16.42 -10.57
CA ARG A 6 48.02 15.74 -9.26
C ARG A 6 47.01 16.42 -8.35
N VAL A 7 46.96 17.76 -8.37
CA VAL A 7 46.05 18.54 -7.51
C VAL A 7 44.61 18.42 -7.99
N ILE A 8 44.39 18.27 -9.29
CA ILE A 8 43.05 18.13 -9.89
C ILE A 8 42.53 16.69 -9.81
N ARG A 9 43.41 15.67 -9.88
CA ARG A 9 42.99 14.25 -9.87
C ARG A 9 42.42 13.78 -8.54
N LYS A 10 43.05 14.11 -7.40
CA LYS A 10 42.54 13.69 -6.08
C LYS A 10 41.11 14.14 -5.77
N PRO A 11 40.72 15.41 -5.96
CA PRO A 11 39.34 15.84 -5.77
C PRO A 11 38.41 15.32 -6.88
N ALA A 12 38.89 15.16 -8.11
CA ALA A 12 38.10 14.56 -9.19
C ALA A 12 37.74 13.09 -8.89
N ASP A 13 38.73 12.28 -8.50
CA ASP A 13 38.53 10.88 -8.11
C ASP A 13 37.60 10.76 -6.89
N PHE A 14 37.67 11.72 -5.95
CA PHE A 14 36.77 11.75 -4.78
C PHE A 14 35.33 12.10 -5.17
N VAL A 15 35.13 13.08 -6.06
CA VAL A 15 33.80 13.43 -6.60
C VAL A 15 33.24 12.27 -7.41
N GLU A 16 34.05 11.61 -8.22
CA GLU A 16 33.65 10.47 -9.05
C GLU A 16 33.20 9.27 -8.18
N HIS A 17 33.94 8.96 -7.11
CA HIS A 17 33.53 7.93 -6.16
C HIS A 17 32.27 8.29 -5.37
N GLN A 18 32.08 9.55 -4.98
CA GLN A 18 30.86 9.98 -4.29
C GLN A 18 29.63 9.91 -5.22
N VAL A 19 29.78 10.31 -6.48
CA VAL A 19 28.73 10.18 -7.50
C VAL A 19 28.37 8.71 -7.73
N HIS A 20 29.36 7.81 -7.77
CA HIS A 20 29.12 6.38 -7.93
C HIS A 20 28.30 5.81 -6.77
N LYS A 21 28.71 6.10 -5.52
CA LYS A 21 28.00 5.64 -4.31
C LYS A 21 26.58 6.17 -4.22
N VAL A 22 26.35 7.44 -4.56
CA VAL A 22 25.00 8.03 -4.58
C VAL A 22 24.13 7.36 -5.64
N LYS A 23 24.69 7.07 -6.83
CA LYS A 23 23.97 6.39 -7.91
C LYS A 23 23.60 4.95 -7.56
N GLU A 24 24.49 4.24 -6.87
CA GLU A 24 24.24 2.88 -6.36
C GLU A 24 23.20 2.89 -5.23
N GLY A 25 23.33 3.78 -4.24
CA GLY A 25 22.36 3.91 -3.15
C GLY A 25 20.96 4.27 -3.62
N ILE A 26 20.84 5.18 -4.61
CA ILE A 26 19.55 5.49 -5.25
C ILE A 26 18.97 4.25 -5.95
N ARG A 27 19.80 3.47 -6.63
CA ARG A 27 19.35 2.26 -7.34
C ARG A 27 18.86 1.19 -6.38
N GLU A 28 19.56 0.96 -5.27
CA GLU A 28 19.17 0.01 -4.23
C GLU A 28 17.88 0.45 -3.54
N GLU A 29 17.77 1.70 -3.10
CA GLU A 29 16.56 2.23 -2.46
C GLU A 29 15.34 2.19 -3.39
N VAL A 30 15.51 2.53 -4.67
CA VAL A 30 14.43 2.47 -5.66
C VAL A 30 14.04 1.03 -5.92
N SER A 31 15.01 0.12 -6.08
CA SER A 31 14.73 -1.29 -6.29
C SER A 31 13.93 -1.88 -5.12
N GLU A 32 14.34 -1.60 -3.88
CA GLU A 32 13.65 -2.09 -2.68
C GLU A 32 12.22 -1.54 -2.59
N LYS A 33 12.02 -0.23 -2.81
CA LYS A 33 10.69 0.39 -2.79
C LYS A 33 9.78 -0.14 -3.90
N VAL A 34 10.31 -0.37 -5.09
CA VAL A 34 9.56 -0.90 -6.23
C VAL A 34 9.08 -2.33 -5.96
N HIS A 35 9.94 -3.20 -5.42
CA HIS A 35 9.55 -4.58 -5.08
C HIS A 35 8.42 -4.61 -4.06
N LYS A 36 8.53 -3.79 -3.01
CA LYS A 36 7.49 -3.68 -1.99
C LYS A 36 6.19 -3.13 -2.56
N LEU A 37 6.26 -2.11 -3.42
CA LEU A 37 5.08 -1.54 -4.08
C LEU A 37 4.35 -2.56 -4.95
N ILE A 38 5.10 -3.36 -5.73
CA ILE A 38 4.53 -4.43 -6.57
C ILE A 38 3.78 -5.43 -5.70
N LEU A 39 4.39 -5.91 -4.61
CA LEU A 39 3.76 -6.85 -3.68
C LEU A 39 2.47 -6.28 -3.06
N VAL A 40 2.50 -5.03 -2.59
CA VAL A 40 1.33 -4.37 -1.99
C VAL A 40 0.21 -4.22 -3.00
N ILE A 41 0.51 -3.80 -4.23
CA ILE A 41 -0.50 -3.69 -5.29
C ILE A 41 -1.09 -5.06 -5.63
N SER A 42 -0.25 -6.09 -5.79
CA SER A 42 -0.72 -7.45 -6.06
C SER A 42 -1.65 -7.96 -4.96
N LEU A 43 -1.28 -7.79 -3.68
CA LEU A 43 -2.12 -8.19 -2.55
C LEU A 43 -3.42 -7.38 -2.49
N ALA A 44 -3.37 -6.07 -2.73
CA ALA A 44 -4.55 -5.22 -2.74
C ALA A 44 -5.55 -5.63 -3.83
N VAL A 45 -5.06 -5.95 -5.03
CA VAL A 45 -5.89 -6.44 -6.14
C VAL A 45 -6.54 -7.78 -5.79
N LEU A 46 -5.77 -8.74 -5.25
CA LEU A 46 -6.30 -10.03 -4.81
C LEU A 46 -7.36 -9.87 -3.71
N MET A 47 -7.10 -9.00 -2.74
CA MET A 47 -8.04 -8.73 -1.65
C MET A 47 -9.33 -8.08 -2.16
N LEU A 48 -9.22 -7.18 -3.15
CA LEU A 48 -10.37 -6.57 -3.82
C LEU A 48 -11.24 -7.65 -4.50
N PHE A 49 -10.63 -8.56 -5.25
CA PHE A 49 -11.36 -9.68 -5.87
C PHE A 49 -12.01 -10.60 -4.82
N ALA A 50 -11.30 -10.93 -3.75
CA ALA A 50 -11.84 -11.74 -2.67
C ALA A 50 -13.09 -11.10 -2.04
N VAL A 51 -13.04 -9.81 -1.73
CA VAL A 51 -14.19 -9.07 -1.17
C VAL A 51 -15.34 -8.98 -2.16
N LEU A 52 -15.07 -8.74 -3.45
CA LEU A 52 -16.10 -8.72 -4.49
C LEU A 52 -16.82 -10.07 -4.60
N PHE A 53 -16.07 -11.17 -4.70
CA PHE A 53 -16.67 -12.50 -4.81
C PHE A 53 -17.41 -12.91 -3.54
N LEU A 54 -16.89 -12.58 -2.36
CA LEU A 54 -17.61 -12.78 -1.11
C LEU A 54 -18.92 -11.99 -1.08
N SER A 55 -18.91 -10.73 -1.53
CA SER A 55 -20.11 -9.90 -1.57
C SER A 55 -21.18 -10.45 -2.50
N ILE A 56 -20.77 -10.87 -3.70
CA ILE A 56 -21.67 -11.48 -4.68
C ILE A 56 -22.21 -12.80 -4.14
N GLY A 57 -21.34 -13.64 -3.56
CA GLY A 57 -21.74 -14.91 -2.93
C GLY A 57 -22.74 -14.71 -1.79
N LEU A 58 -22.49 -13.74 -0.90
CA LEU A 58 -23.41 -13.36 0.17
C LEU A 58 -24.75 -12.84 -0.37
N ALA A 59 -24.72 -12.00 -1.40
CA ALA A 59 -25.94 -11.49 -2.02
C ALA A 59 -26.78 -12.63 -2.63
N ILE A 60 -26.14 -13.57 -3.34
CA ILE A 60 -26.81 -14.74 -3.91
C ILE A 60 -27.35 -15.64 -2.79
N TYR A 61 -26.58 -15.87 -1.73
CA TYR A 61 -27.01 -16.65 -0.58
C TYR A 61 -28.28 -16.07 0.05
N PHE A 62 -28.33 -14.76 0.26
CA PHE A 62 -29.54 -14.10 0.76
C PHE A 62 -30.68 -14.13 -0.26
N ASN A 63 -30.41 -13.95 -1.55
CA ASN A 63 -31.45 -14.07 -2.59
C ASN A 63 -32.14 -15.45 -2.55
N LEU A 64 -31.38 -16.52 -2.35
CA LEU A 64 -31.92 -17.88 -2.20
C LEU A 64 -32.71 -18.06 -0.91
N LEU A 65 -32.29 -17.43 0.19
CA LEU A 65 -32.97 -17.51 1.49
C LEU A 65 -34.33 -16.79 1.47
N PHE A 66 -34.41 -15.65 0.79
CA PHE A 66 -35.60 -14.79 0.71
C PHE A 66 -36.45 -15.03 -0.55
N ASP A 67 -36.09 -16.05 -1.36
CA ASP A 67 -36.73 -16.38 -2.64
C ASP A 67 -36.95 -15.16 -3.55
N SER A 68 -35.95 -14.28 -3.59
CA SER A 68 -36.02 -12.99 -4.26
C SER A 68 -34.73 -12.70 -5.02
N ALA A 69 -34.85 -12.28 -6.27
CA ALA A 69 -33.71 -12.06 -7.15
C ALA A 69 -32.80 -10.87 -6.75
N VAL A 70 -33.28 -9.95 -5.91
CA VAL A 70 -32.60 -8.65 -5.67
C VAL A 70 -32.38 -8.36 -4.18
N SER A 71 -33.15 -8.97 -3.30
CA SER A 71 -33.15 -8.66 -1.85
C SER A 71 -31.77 -8.76 -1.20
N GLY A 72 -30.98 -9.78 -1.55
CA GLY A 72 -29.64 -10.00 -1.02
C GLY A 72 -28.63 -8.93 -1.39
N PHE A 73 -28.75 -8.33 -2.58
CA PHE A 73 -27.92 -7.18 -2.96
C PHE A 73 -28.22 -5.95 -2.09
N PHE A 74 -29.50 -5.71 -1.79
CA PHE A 74 -29.90 -4.62 -0.89
C PHE A 74 -29.41 -4.84 0.55
N ILE A 75 -29.45 -6.09 1.04
CA ILE A 75 -28.94 -6.42 2.37
C ILE A 75 -27.43 -6.18 2.44
N VAL A 76 -26.67 -6.69 1.45
CA VAL A 76 -25.21 -6.47 1.39
C VAL A 76 -24.88 -4.99 1.26
N ALA A 77 -25.62 -4.23 0.45
CA ALA A 77 -25.47 -2.77 0.36
C ALA A 77 -25.77 -2.08 1.70
N GLY A 78 -26.83 -2.49 2.41
CA GLY A 78 -27.17 -2.00 3.74
C GLY A 78 -26.06 -2.26 4.76
N ILE A 79 -25.44 -3.45 4.74
CA ILE A 79 -24.29 -3.78 5.57
C ILE A 79 -23.12 -2.82 5.29
N TYR A 80 -22.83 -2.55 4.01
CA TYR A 80 -21.77 -1.60 3.64
C TYR A 80 -22.06 -0.17 4.07
N VAL A 81 -23.29 0.31 3.94
CA VAL A 81 -23.71 1.63 4.42
C VAL A 81 -23.60 1.71 5.95
N LEU A 82 -23.98 0.65 6.66
CA LEU A 82 -23.90 0.60 8.12
C LEU A 82 -22.45 0.57 8.60
N LEU A 83 -21.59 -0.23 7.95
CA LEU A 83 -20.14 -0.22 8.20
C LEU A 83 -19.55 1.18 7.93
N PHE A 84 -19.94 1.83 6.83
CA PHE A 84 -19.50 3.18 6.53
C PHE A 84 -19.94 4.18 7.60
N ALA A 85 -21.19 4.12 8.05
CA ALA A 85 -21.71 4.96 9.13
C ALA A 85 -20.95 4.74 10.44
N ILE A 86 -20.67 3.49 10.81
CA ILE A 86 -19.85 3.14 11.98
C ILE A 86 -18.46 3.75 11.84
N LEU A 87 -17.78 3.53 10.70
CA LEU A 87 -16.45 4.09 10.45
C LEU A 87 -16.46 5.62 10.47
N PHE A 88 -17.51 6.26 9.96
CA PHE A 88 -17.67 7.70 9.95
C PHE A 88 -17.80 8.28 11.36
N VAL A 89 -18.57 7.61 12.23
CA VAL A 89 -18.71 8.00 13.64
C VAL A 89 -17.41 7.74 14.40
N ILE A 90 -16.75 6.60 14.19
CA ILE A 90 -15.48 6.28 14.86
C ILE A 90 -14.37 7.24 14.38
N ARG A 91 -14.35 7.65 13.10
CA ARG A 91 -13.37 8.62 12.58
C ARG A 91 -13.41 9.97 13.32
N ARG A 92 -14.56 10.37 13.87
CA ARG A 92 -14.69 11.59 14.69
C ARG A 92 -14.03 11.46 16.06
N LYS A 93 -13.88 10.25 16.59
CA LYS A 93 -13.06 9.96 17.77
C LYS A 93 -11.66 9.66 17.26
N ASP A 94 -10.64 10.40 17.68
CA ASP A 94 -9.23 10.27 17.23
C ASP A 94 -8.59 8.86 17.36
N TYR A 95 -9.36 7.87 17.82
CA TYR A 95 -9.03 6.45 17.88
C TYR A 95 -8.75 5.83 16.51
N LEU A 96 -9.56 6.10 15.47
CA LEU A 96 -9.36 5.50 14.15
C LEU A 96 -8.10 6.02 13.48
N SER A 97 -7.81 7.33 13.61
CA SER A 97 -6.61 7.96 13.07
C SER A 97 -5.32 7.38 13.68
N ARG A 98 -5.34 7.02 14.97
CA ARG A 98 -4.22 6.38 15.67
C ARG A 98 -4.05 4.92 15.26
N LYS A 99 -5.15 4.15 15.18
CA LYS A 99 -5.11 2.73 14.76
C LYS A 99 -4.79 2.58 13.27
N LEU A 100 -5.31 3.44 12.40
CA LEU A 100 -4.98 3.45 10.96
C LEU A 100 -3.53 3.81 10.70
N ARG A 101 -2.96 4.76 11.46
CA ARG A 101 -1.50 4.99 11.44
C ARG A 101 -0.75 3.76 11.93
N GLN A 102 -1.22 3.09 12.97
CA GLN A 102 -0.59 1.88 13.49
C GLN A 102 -0.69 0.68 12.51
N TYR A 103 -1.80 0.53 11.78
CA TYR A 103 -1.93 -0.47 10.71
C TYR A 103 -1.14 -0.10 9.47
N ALA A 104 -1.09 1.18 9.09
CA ALA A 104 -0.22 1.67 8.02
C ALA A 104 1.25 1.46 8.38
N ASP A 105 1.64 1.73 9.63
CA ASP A 105 2.99 1.50 10.16
C ASP A 105 3.30 0.01 10.30
N LEU A 106 2.33 -0.84 10.67
CA LEU A 106 2.49 -2.30 10.67
C LEU A 106 2.61 -2.86 9.25
N PHE A 107 1.84 -2.34 8.29
CA PHE A 107 2.01 -2.67 6.88
C PHE A 107 3.39 -2.23 6.38
N THR A 108 3.85 -1.03 6.77
CA THR A 108 5.13 -0.48 6.34
C THR A 108 6.32 -1.16 7.04
N LYS A 109 6.16 -1.55 8.30
CA LYS A 109 7.19 -2.24 9.10
C LYS A 109 7.25 -3.73 8.84
N SER A 110 6.13 -4.39 8.53
CA SER A 110 6.12 -5.76 7.98
C SER A 110 6.70 -5.80 6.56
N MET A 111 6.89 -4.63 5.93
CA MET A 111 7.55 -4.46 4.65
C MET A 111 9.07 -4.35 4.77
N TYR A 112 9.66 -4.05 5.94
CA TYR A 112 11.11 -4.01 6.20
C TYR A 112 11.56 -5.23 6.99
#